data_AF-A0A7G8JP66-F1
#
_entry.id   AF-A0A7G8JP66-F1
#
_cell.length_a   1.000
_cell.length_b   1.000
_cell.length_c   1.000
_cell.angle_alpha   90.00
_cell.angle_beta   90.00
_cell.angle_gamma   90.00
#
_symmetry.space_group_name_H-M   'P 1'
#
loop_
_entity.id
_entity.type
_entity.pdbx_description
1 polymer ?
#
loop_
_entity_poly.entity_id
_entity_poly.type
_entity_poly.pdbx_seq_one_letter_code
_entity_poly.pdbx_strand_id
1 'polypeptide(L)'
;MSIDHSLQSRSPFAGKDAPVFLSVSSGDFVIVQAEQQVARKVDGNWWMGQVVFCEGGARDPMVNTMFQVSDVDDGVIHWVNGDEVTHIVRSLDGLQLMA
;
A
#
# COMPACT_ATOMS: atom_id res chain seq x y z
N MET A 1 -29.17 -7.64 -27.13
CA MET A 1 -28.40 -8.74 -26.53
C MET A 1 -27.42 -8.10 -25.56
N SER A 2 -27.76 -8.01 -24.28
CA SER A 2 -26.86 -7.49 -23.23
C SER A 2 -26.12 -8.70 -22.66
N ILE A 3 -24.79 -8.67 -22.68
CA ILE A 3 -23.98 -9.75 -22.10
C ILE A 3 -23.69 -9.31 -20.66
N ASP A 4 -24.26 -10.03 -19.70
CA ASP A 4 -23.93 -9.86 -18.29
C ASP A 4 -22.50 -10.38 -18.05
N HIS A 5 -21.54 -9.46 -17.93
CA HIS A 5 -20.20 -9.80 -17.44
C HIS A 5 -20.22 -9.75 -15.91
N SER A 6 -20.66 -10.84 -15.28
CA SER A 6 -20.39 -11.07 -13.86
C SER A 6 -18.88 -11.30 -13.68
N LEU A 7 -18.13 -10.20 -13.51
CA LEU A 7 -16.73 -10.23 -13.11
C LEU A 7 -16.64 -10.59 -11.63
N GLN A 8 -16.95 -11.84 -11.28
CA GLN A 8 -16.36 -12.44 -10.09
C GLN A 8 -14.91 -12.77 -10.43
N SER A 9 -14.06 -11.73 -10.41
CA SER A 9 -12.62 -11.90 -10.32
C SER A 9 -12.35 -12.55 -8.97
N ARG A 10 -12.28 -13.88 -8.96
CA ARG A 10 -11.65 -14.60 -7.87
C ARG A 10 -10.18 -14.21 -7.92
N SER A 11 -9.75 -13.39 -6.96
CA SER A 11 -8.36 -13.01 -6.82
C SER A 11 -7.49 -14.28 -6.87
N PRO A 12 -6.50 -14.36 -7.77
CA PRO A 12 -5.62 -15.54 -7.86
C PRO A 12 -4.81 -15.79 -6.58
N PHE A 13 -4.88 -14.86 -5.62
CA PHE A 13 -4.21 -14.90 -4.32
C PHE A 13 -5.13 -15.34 -3.16
N ALA A 14 -6.22 -16.06 -3.44
CA ALA A 14 -7.07 -16.69 -2.41
C ALA A 14 -6.38 -17.90 -1.72
N GLY A 15 -5.10 -17.74 -1.36
CA GLY A 15 -4.28 -18.63 -0.57
C GLY A 15 -3.81 -17.88 0.68
N LYS A 16 -3.56 -18.61 1.77
CA LYS A 16 -3.55 -18.10 3.16
C LYS A 16 -2.53 -17.01 3.54
N ASP A 17 -1.71 -16.48 2.64
CA ASP A 17 -0.83 -15.32 2.90
C ASP A 17 -0.64 -14.51 1.61
N ALA A 18 -1.65 -13.74 1.21
CA ALA A 18 -1.49 -12.74 0.16
C ALA A 18 -0.53 -11.63 0.66
N PRO A 19 0.36 -11.09 -0.20
CA PRO A 19 1.21 -9.97 0.19
C PRO A 19 0.41 -8.81 0.76
N VAL A 20 0.90 -8.23 1.87
CA VAL A 20 0.19 -7.18 2.63
C VAL A 20 -0.20 -6.01 1.74
N PHE A 21 0.69 -5.60 0.83
CA PHE A 21 0.49 -4.46 -0.06
C PHE A 21 -0.74 -4.57 -0.98
N LEU A 22 -1.23 -5.79 -1.26
CA LEU A 22 -2.44 -5.98 -2.06
C LEU A 22 -3.71 -5.51 -1.34
N SER A 23 -3.64 -5.32 -0.02
CA SER A 23 -4.74 -4.82 0.80
C SER A 23 -4.63 -3.34 1.16
N VAL A 24 -3.59 -2.65 0.68
CA VAL A 24 -3.34 -1.23 0.95
C VAL A 24 -4.28 -0.36 0.12
N SER A 25 -4.90 0.62 0.77
CA SER A 25 -5.76 1.64 0.18
C SER A 25 -5.25 3.05 0.49
N SER A 26 -5.65 4.03 -0.33
CA SER A 26 -5.36 5.44 -0.03
C SER A 26 -5.98 5.83 1.32
N GLY A 27 -5.22 6.57 2.12
CA GLY A 27 -5.57 6.92 3.50
C GLY A 27 -5.02 5.97 4.57
N ASP A 28 -4.62 4.74 4.20
CA ASP A 28 -4.00 3.80 5.15
C ASP A 28 -2.66 4.35 5.65
N PHE A 29 -2.36 4.04 6.91
CA PHE A 29 -1.02 4.18 7.47
C PHE A 29 -0.26 2.87 7.28
N VAL A 30 0.99 2.95 6.84
CA VAL A 30 1.82 1.79 6.53
C VAL A 30 3.20 1.89 7.14
N ILE A 31 3.81 0.73 7.40
CA ILE A 31 5.23 0.62 7.76
C ILE A 31 6.01 0.19 6.52
N VAL A 32 6.93 1.05 6.10
CA VAL A 32 7.77 0.85 4.92
C VAL A 32 9.15 0.40 5.35
N GLN A 33 9.65 -0.68 4.76
CA GLN A 33 11.02 -1.13 4.87
C GLN A 33 11.78 -0.82 3.58
N ALA A 34 12.60 0.22 3.57
CA ALA A 34 13.42 0.56 2.41
C ALA A 34 14.76 1.15 2.83
N GLU A 35 15.81 0.90 2.04
CA GLU A 35 17.06 1.65 2.15
C GLU A 35 16.79 3.08 1.69
N GLN A 36 16.70 4.02 2.63
CA GLN A 36 16.57 5.45 2.31
C GLN A 36 17.81 5.92 1.54
N GLN A 37 17.67 6.12 0.23
CA GLN A 37 18.78 6.52 -0.64
C GLN A 37 19.20 8.00 -0.48
N VAL A 38 18.47 8.79 0.30
CA VAL A 38 18.75 10.23 0.47
C VAL A 38 19.00 10.56 1.93
N ALA A 39 20.27 10.50 2.32
CA ALA A 39 20.94 11.21 3.40
C ALA A 39 20.06 11.81 4.54
N ARG A 40 19.30 11.00 5.27
CA ARG A 40 18.91 11.37 6.64
C ARG A 40 18.65 10.15 7.52
N LYS A 41 19.65 9.90 8.37
CA LYS A 41 19.73 8.97 9.51
C LYS A 41 20.06 7.51 9.18
N VAL A 42 20.98 7.01 10.01
CA VAL A 42 21.81 5.82 9.82
C VAL A 42 21.21 4.57 10.49
N ASP A 43 20.06 4.68 11.18
CA ASP A 43 19.68 3.63 12.15
C ASP A 43 18.25 3.09 12.03
N GLY A 44 17.63 3.16 10.86
CA GLY A 44 16.36 2.46 10.66
C GLY A 44 15.97 2.36 9.20
N ASN A 45 16.06 1.15 8.64
CA ASN A 45 15.49 0.81 7.32
C ASN A 45 13.95 0.88 7.31
N TRP A 46 13.33 1.59 8.26
CA TRP A 46 11.93 1.50 8.63
C TRP A 46 11.38 2.87 8.93
N TRP A 47 10.26 3.22 8.32
CA TRP A 47 9.55 4.46 8.58
C TRP A 47 8.04 4.24 8.41
N MET A 48 7.25 5.15 8.99
CA MET A 48 5.79 5.13 8.89
C MET A 48 5.35 6.24 7.95
N GLY A 49 4.40 5.91 7.08
CA GLY A 49 3.83 6.89 6.16
C GLY A 49 2.33 6.68 5.94
N GLN A 50 1.67 7.73 5.47
CA GLN A 50 0.28 7.67 5.01
C GLN A 50 0.24 7.53 3.49
N VAL A 51 -0.55 6.58 3.00
CA VAL A 51 -0.72 6.34 1.57
C VAL A 51 -1.58 7.45 0.96
N VAL A 52 -1.01 8.20 0.02
CA VAL A 52 -1.68 9.29 -0.70
C VAL A 52 -2.34 8.77 -1.97
N PHE A 53 -1.65 7.89 -2.70
CA PHE A 53 -2.11 7.37 -3.98
C PHE A 53 -1.61 5.94 -4.21
N CYS A 54 -2.47 5.11 -4.82
CA CYS A 54 -2.15 3.74 -5.21
C CYS A 54 -2.07 3.64 -6.73
N GLU A 55 -0.99 3.05 -7.25
CA GLU A 55 -0.78 2.84 -8.68
C GLU A 55 -0.79 1.35 -9.03
N GLY A 56 -1.65 1.00 -9.98
CA GLY A 56 -1.73 -0.33 -10.56
C GLY A 56 -0.56 -0.65 -11.48
N GLY A 57 -0.18 -1.91 -11.59
CA GLY A 57 0.94 -2.33 -12.43
C GLY A 57 0.64 -2.19 -13.92
N ALA A 58 1.70 -1.98 -14.73
CA ALA A 58 1.57 -1.85 -16.19
C ALA A 58 0.92 -3.08 -16.88
N ARG A 59 1.04 -4.26 -16.27
CA ARG A 59 0.44 -5.52 -16.78
C ARG A 59 -1.02 -5.69 -16.38
N ASP A 60 -1.38 -5.19 -15.20
CA ASP A 60 -2.74 -5.24 -14.66
C ASP A 60 -2.97 -3.98 -13.80
N PRO A 61 -3.64 -2.95 -14.35
CA PRO A 61 -3.91 -1.72 -13.63
C PRO A 61 -4.83 -1.88 -12.41
N MET A 62 -5.48 -3.04 -12.24
CA MET A 62 -6.32 -3.32 -11.08
C MET A 62 -5.54 -3.87 -9.88
N VAL A 63 -4.25 -4.18 -10.06
CA VAL A 63 -3.38 -4.72 -9.02
C VAL A 63 -2.34 -3.68 -8.65
N ASN A 64 -2.44 -3.13 -7.43
CA ASN A 64 -1.50 -2.14 -6.92
C ASN A 64 -0.07 -2.70 -6.87
N THR A 65 0.89 -1.93 -7.39
CA THR A 65 2.32 -2.28 -7.38
C THR A 65 3.22 -1.17 -6.85
N MET A 66 2.74 0.08 -6.84
CA MET A 66 3.49 1.24 -6.37
C MET A 66 2.56 2.18 -5.59
N PHE A 67 3.12 2.90 -4.62
CA PHE A 67 2.39 3.81 -3.76
C PHE A 67 3.10 5.16 -3.65
N GLN A 68 2.34 6.24 -3.64
CA GLN A 68 2.83 7.51 -3.09
C GLN A 68 2.53 7.53 -1.61
N VAL A 69 3.57 7.68 -0.81
CA VAL A 69 3.49 7.62 0.65
C VAL A 69 4.12 8.89 1.23
N SER A 70 3.35 9.62 2.03
CA SER A 70 3.83 10.78 2.79
C SER A 70 4.44 10.29 4.10
N ASP A 71 5.69 10.63 4.38
CA ASP A 71 6.33 10.39 5.68
C ASP A 71 5.58 11.15 6.77
N VAL A 72 5.33 10.50 7.91
CA VAL A 72 4.63 11.09 9.07
C VAL A 72 5.50 12.12 9.80
N ASP A 73 6.82 11.96 9.77
CA ASP A 73 7.75 12.81 10.50
C ASP A 73 7.95 14.18 9.84
N ASP A 74 8.00 14.24 8.51
CA ASP A 74 8.32 15.48 7.77
C ASP A 74 7.37 15.82 6.61
N GLY A 75 6.44 14.92 6.27
CA GLY A 75 5.46 15.14 5.19
C GLY A 75 6.03 15.00 3.77
N VAL A 76 7.29 14.56 3.60
CA VAL A 76 7.87 14.33 2.27
C VAL A 76 7.19 13.13 1.62
N ILE A 77 6.87 13.26 0.33
CA ILE A 77 6.22 12.18 -0.44
C ILE A 77 7.28 11.36 -1.17
N HIS A 78 7.23 10.04 -0.94
CA HIS A 78 8.09 9.05 -1.58
C HIS A 78 7.27 8.11 -2.45
N TRP A 79 7.88 7.65 -3.55
CA TRP A 79 7.39 6.49 -4.29
C TRP A 79 7.94 5.23 -3.62
N VAL A 80 7.04 4.32 -3.27
CA VAL A 80 7.33 3.09 -2.51
C VAL A 80 6.80 1.90 -3.30
N ASN A 81 7.65 0.88 -3.48
CA ASN A 81 7.23 -0.36 -4.12
C ASN A 81 6.38 -1.20 -3.14
N GLY A 82 5.44 -1.98 -3.64
CA GLY A 82 4.58 -2.79 -2.77
C GLY A 82 5.33 -3.80 -1.91
N ASP A 83 6.46 -4.32 -2.36
CA ASP A 83 7.29 -5.23 -1.56
C ASP A 83 8.00 -4.55 -0.38
N GLU A 84 8.20 -3.23 -0.43
CA GLU A 84 8.71 -2.41 0.67
C GLU A 84 7.64 -2.16 1.73
N VAL A 85 6.35 -2.34 1.42
CA VAL A 85 5.26 -2.23 2.40
C VAL A 85 5.10 -3.54 3.16
N THR A 86 5.36 -3.48 4.45
CA THR A 86 5.38 -4.69 5.29
C THR A 86 4.15 -4.85 6.16
N HIS A 87 3.54 -3.74 6.59
CA HIS A 87 2.41 -3.74 7.52
C HIS A 87 1.49 -2.57 7.22
N ILE A 88 0.18 -2.81 7.37
CA ILE A 88 -0.85 -1.77 7.45
C ILE A 88 -1.14 -1.53 8.93
N VAL A 89 -1.00 -0.28 9.36
CA VAL A 89 -1.26 0.16 10.72
C VAL A 89 -2.74 0.51 10.82
N ARG A 90 -3.49 -0.30 11.57
CA ARG A 90 -4.90 -0.05 11.86
C ARG A 90 -5.04 0.47 13.28
N SER A 91 -5.89 1.49 13.46
CA SER A 91 -6.22 1.98 14.81
C SER A 91 -6.97 0.90 15.60
N LEU A 92 -6.63 0.77 16.89
CA LEU A 92 -7.26 -0.18 17.82
C LEU A 92 -8.67 0.23 18.26
N ASP A 93 -9.06 1.48 18.03
CA ASP A 93 -10.41 1.97 18.35
C ASP A 93 -11.48 1.47 17.35
N GLY A 94 -11.08 0.76 16.30
CA GLY A 94 -12.01 0.20 15.32
C GLY A 94 -12.71 1.24 14.45
N LEU A 95 -12.28 2.51 14.52
CA LEU A 95 -12.72 3.55 13.62
C LEU A 95 -12.01 3.34 12.28
N GLN A 96 -12.48 2.38 11.50
CA GLN A 96 -12.35 2.54 10.05
C GLN A 96 -13.04 3.86 9.73
N LEU A 97 -12.28 4.84 9.24
CA LEU A 97 -12.84 6.01 8.59
C LEU A 97 -13.71 5.48 7.45
N MET A 98 -15.02 5.39 7.71
CA MET A 98 -15.99 5.08 6.68
C MET A 98 -15.97 6.27 5.73
N ALA A 99 -15.40 6.05 4.55
CA ALA A 99 -15.57 6.91 3.39
C ALA A 99 -16.87 6.55 2.67
#